data_AF-A0A6S7LTC6-F1
#
_entry.id   AF-A0A6S7LTC6-F1
#
_cell.length_a   1.000
_cell.length_b   1.000
_cell.length_c   1.000
_cell.angle_alpha   90.00
_cell.angle_beta   90.00
_cell.angle_gamma   90.00
#
_symmetry.space_group_name_H-M   'P 1'
#
loop_
_entity.id
_entity.type
_entity.pdbx_description
1 polymer ?
#
loop_
_entity_poly.entity_id
_entity_poly.type
_entity_poly.pdbx_seq_one_letter_code
_entity_poly.pdbx_strand_id
1 'polypeptide(L)'
;MALAIRQLCRLASRQVQRPRTLLSRVCGSQIGQDHCRYLSLHEYQSIQLLEDAGVLTPKGGVAETPQQAYEIGEVIGADDLVLKAQVLAGGRGKGVFEGGLHGG
;
A
#
# COMPACT_ATOMS: atom_id res chain seq x y z
N MET A 1 -3.77 -10.96 -31.89
CA MET A 1 -4.68 -11.68 -30.97
C MET A 1 -4.80 -11.02 -29.58
N ALA A 2 -4.83 -9.68 -29.50
CA ALA A 2 -4.91 -8.95 -28.22
C ALA A 2 -6.26 -8.23 -27.98
N LEU A 3 -7.23 -8.33 -28.92
CA LEU A 3 -8.53 -7.68 -28.78
C LEU A 3 -9.61 -8.56 -28.09
N ALA A 4 -9.44 -9.87 -28.01
CA ALA A 4 -10.49 -10.77 -27.49
C ALA A 4 -10.60 -10.76 -25.94
N ILE A 5 -9.51 -10.46 -25.22
CA ILE A 5 -9.49 -10.55 -23.75
C ILE A 5 -10.17 -9.34 -23.08
N ARG A 6 -10.24 -8.19 -23.76
CA ARG A 6 -10.97 -7.00 -23.25
C ARG A 6 -12.50 -7.14 -23.33
N GLN A 7 -13.01 -8.05 -24.14
CA GLN A 7 -14.46 -8.27 -24.29
C GLN A 7 -15.02 -9.23 -23.24
N LEU A 8 -14.23 -10.21 -22.78
CA LEU A 8 -14.67 -11.13 -21.73
C LEU A 8 -14.84 -10.44 -20.36
N CYS A 9 -13.98 -9.49 -20.02
CA CYS A 9 -14.07 -8.77 -18.73
C CYS A 9 -15.28 -7.82 -18.64
N ARG A 10 -15.86 -7.39 -19.78
CA ARG A 10 -17.01 -6.47 -19.80
C ARG A 10 -18.36 -7.17 -19.65
N LEU A 11 -18.41 -8.49 -19.86
CA LEU A 11 -19.63 -9.29 -19.72
C LEU A 11 -19.82 -9.86 -18.31
N ALA A 12 -18.76 -9.93 -17.50
CA ALA A 12 -18.84 -10.40 -16.11
C ALA A 12 -19.42 -9.38 -15.11
N SER A 13 -19.47 -8.09 -15.47
CA SER A 13 -19.99 -7.03 -14.59
C SER A 13 -21.51 -6.79 -14.70
N ARG A 14 -22.25 -7.59 -15.48
CA ARG A 14 -23.65 -7.30 -15.84
C ARG A 14 -24.73 -8.16 -15.15
N GLN A 15 -24.38 -9.05 -14.23
CA GLN A 15 -25.37 -9.94 -13.59
C GLN A 15 -25.14 -10.08 -12.07
N VAL A 16 -25.25 -8.97 -11.34
CA VAL A 16 -25.60 -9.01 -9.90
C VAL A 16 -26.68 -7.96 -9.66
N GLN A 17 -27.86 -8.16 -10.26
CA GLN A 17 -29.07 -7.48 -9.81
C GLN A 17 -29.67 -8.33 -8.69
N ARG A 18 -29.40 -7.95 -7.44
CA ARG A 18 -30.07 -8.56 -6.28
C ARG A 18 -31.55 -8.15 -6.28
N PRO A 19 -32.49 -9.08 -6.07
CA PRO A 19 -33.90 -8.77 -6.07
C PRO A 19 -34.22 -7.81 -4.91
N ARG A 20 -34.82 -6.67 -5.24
CA ARG A 20 -35.46 -5.78 -4.24
C ARG A 20 -36.75 -6.44 -3.78
N THR A 21 -36.67 -7.31 -2.78
CA THR A 21 -37.83 -7.73 -2.01
C THR A 21 -38.39 -6.53 -1.25
N LEU A 22 -39.66 -6.25 -1.54
CA LEU A 22 -40.52 -5.31 -0.87
C LEU A 22 -40.72 -5.66 0.61
N LEU A 23 -40.88 -4.61 1.41
CA LEU A 23 -41.51 -4.56 2.74
C LEU A 23 -40.72 -5.10 3.94
N SER A 24 -40.13 -4.19 4.72
CA SER A 24 -40.28 -4.19 6.18
C SER A 24 -40.16 -2.78 6.74
N ARG A 25 -41.19 -2.40 7.50
CA ARG A 25 -41.35 -1.18 8.26
C ARG A 25 -40.33 -1.15 9.43
N VAL A 26 -39.85 0.06 9.75
CA VAL A 26 -39.22 0.51 11.01
C VAL A 26 -37.86 -0.12 11.38
N CYS A 27 -36.80 0.62 11.10
CA CYS A 27 -35.91 1.17 12.12
C CYS A 27 -35.08 2.27 11.44
N GLY A 28 -34.89 3.42 12.10
CA GLY A 28 -34.08 4.50 11.55
C GLY A 28 -32.63 4.04 11.34
N SER A 29 -32.29 3.59 10.14
CA SER A 29 -30.92 3.32 9.77
C SER A 29 -30.33 4.64 9.29
N GLN A 30 -29.60 5.31 10.18
CA GLN A 30 -28.66 6.36 9.78
C GLN A 30 -27.84 5.79 8.63
N ILE A 31 -27.87 6.45 7.47
CA ILE A 31 -26.98 6.11 6.36
C ILE A 31 -25.59 6.41 6.91
N GLY A 32 -24.90 5.35 7.37
CA GLY A 32 -23.49 5.43 7.71
C GLY A 32 -22.78 5.97 6.50
N GLN A 33 -22.23 7.17 6.62
CA GLN A 33 -21.39 7.74 5.59
C GLN A 33 -20.21 6.77 5.47
N ASP A 34 -20.14 6.00 4.39
CA ASP A 34 -18.95 5.22 4.10
C ASP A 34 -17.83 6.22 3.79
N HIS A 35 -17.00 6.51 4.79
CA HIS A 35 -15.85 7.39 4.62
C HIS A 35 -14.82 6.66 3.77
N CYS A 36 -14.88 6.86 2.45
CA CYS A 36 -13.80 6.45 1.56
C CYS A 36 -12.56 7.31 1.86
N ARG A 37 -11.57 6.73 2.55
CA ARG A 37 -10.32 7.42 2.89
C ARG A 37 -9.33 7.22 1.74
N TYR A 38 -9.15 8.26 0.92
CA TYR A 38 -8.11 8.32 -0.10
C TYR A 38 -6.76 8.73 0.51
N LEU A 39 -6.27 7.97 1.49
CA LEU A 39 -4.99 8.27 2.13
C LEU A 39 -4.08 7.04 2.05
N SER A 40 -2.93 7.22 1.41
CA SER A 40 -1.85 6.25 1.40
C SER A 40 -0.56 7.02 1.66
N LEU A 41 0.13 6.66 2.73
CA LEU A 41 1.41 7.24 3.12
C LEU A 41 2.51 6.23 2.84
N HIS A 42 3.69 6.73 2.51
CA HIS A 42 4.88 5.90 2.47
C HIS A 42 5.29 5.46 3.88
N GLU A 43 6.11 4.41 3.96
CA GLU A 43 6.55 3.86 5.24
C GLU A 43 7.33 4.90 6.04
N TYR A 44 8.23 5.64 5.40
CA TYR A 44 9.03 6.66 6.08
C TYR A 44 8.17 7.80 6.68
N GLN A 45 7.13 8.26 5.96
CA GLN A 45 6.22 9.29 6.44
C GLN A 45 5.45 8.80 7.66
N SER A 46 5.03 7.53 7.61
CA SER A 46 4.32 6.89 8.70
C SER A 46 5.21 6.75 9.94
N ILE A 47 6.48 6.38 9.76
CA ILE A 47 7.49 6.29 10.83
C ILE A 47 7.72 7.66 11.47
N GLN A 48 7.91 8.71 10.67
CA GLN A 48 8.11 10.07 11.18
C GLN A 48 6.92 10.54 12.02
N LEU A 49 5.69 10.29 11.58
CA LEU A 49 4.49 10.63 12.37
C LEU A 49 4.42 9.87 13.70
N LEU A 50 4.90 8.63 13.74
CA LEU A 50 4.97 7.84 14.98
C LEU A 50 6.05 8.37 15.92
N GLU A 51 7.20 8.77 15.39
CA GLU A 51 8.29 9.41 16.15
C GLU A 51 7.84 10.74 16.78
N ASP A 52 7.19 11.59 15.98
CA ASP A 52 6.63 12.87 16.44
C ASP A 52 5.57 12.67 17.53
N ALA A 53 4.88 11.54 17.52
CA ALA A 53 3.93 11.12 18.55
C ALA A 53 4.57 10.45 19.78
N GLY A 54 5.90 10.33 19.83
CA GLY A 54 6.65 9.71 20.93
C GLY A 54 6.62 8.18 20.94
N VAL A 55 6.22 7.54 19.83
CA VAL A 55 6.26 6.08 19.69
C VAL A 55 7.68 5.66 19.30
N LEU A 56 8.20 4.63 19.96
CA LEU A 56 9.51 4.07 19.63
C LEU A 56 9.47 3.36 18.27
N THR A 57 10.31 3.82 17.34
CA THR A 57 10.47 3.29 15.99
C THR A 57 11.89 2.75 15.78
N PRO A 58 12.09 1.86 14.79
CA PRO A 58 13.43 1.46 14.38
C PRO A 58 14.21 2.66 13.83
N LYS A 59 15.49 2.76 14.18
CA LYS A 59 16.39 3.77 13.59
C LYS A 59 16.54 3.50 12.10
N GLY A 60 16.44 4.55 11.29
CA GLY A 60 16.55 4.45 9.84
C GLY A 60 16.70 5.82 9.18
N GLY A 61 16.75 5.82 7.85
CA GLY A 61 16.79 7.04 7.05
C GLY A 61 16.23 6.79 5.65
N VAL A 62 15.91 7.89 4.96
CA VAL A 62 15.46 7.87 3.57
C VAL A 62 16.61 8.30 2.67
N ALA A 63 16.85 7.55 1.61
CA ALA A 63 17.85 7.86 0.59
C ALA A 63 17.18 7.98 -0.77
N GLU A 64 17.56 9.01 -1.52
CA GLU A 64 17.19 9.19 -2.93
C GLU A 64 18.29 8.68 -3.87
N THR A 65 19.51 8.55 -3.36
CA THR A 65 20.67 8.07 -4.11
C THR A 65 21.35 6.88 -3.42
N PRO A 66 22.06 6.02 -4.18
CA PRO A 66 22.81 4.90 -3.60
C PRO A 66 23.88 5.35 -2.59
N GLN A 67 24.53 6.49 -2.83
CA GLN A 67 25.54 7.05 -1.93
C GLN A 67 24.93 7.45 -0.59
N GLN A 68 23.77 8.11 -0.61
CA GLN A 68 23.04 8.44 0.62
C GLN A 68 22.64 7.18 1.40
N ALA A 69 22.21 6.12 0.71
CA ALA A 69 21.86 4.86 1.37
C ALA A 69 23.07 4.25 2.09
N TYR A 70 24.25 4.32 1.47
CA TYR A 70 25.50 3.87 2.09
C TYR A 70 25.87 4.71 3.32
N GLU A 71 25.86 6.04 3.19
CA GLU A 71 26.16 6.96 4.29
C GLU A 71 25.22 6.77 5.49
N ILE A 72 23.92 6.57 5.24
CA ILE A 72 22.94 6.27 6.29
C ILE A 72 23.24 4.93 6.96
N GLY A 73 23.62 3.91 6.20
CA GLY A 73 24.02 2.61 6.73
C GLY A 73 25.20 2.71 7.71
N GLU A 74 26.24 3.47 7.33
CA GLU A 74 27.40 3.73 8.18
C GLU A 74 27.01 4.47 9.48
N VAL A 75 26.10 5.44 9.41
CA VAL A 75 25.61 6.18 10.59
C VAL A 75 24.80 5.28 11.53
N ILE A 76 24.02 4.33 10.99
CA ILE A 76 23.27 3.36 11.81
C ILE A 76 24.23 2.41 12.53
N GLY A 77 25.32 1.99 11.85
CA GLY A 77 26.41 1.22 12.45
C GLY A 77 25.98 -0.17 12.95
N ALA A 78 24.97 -0.77 12.33
CA ALA A 78 24.49 -2.12 12.67
C ALA A 78 25.07 -3.16 11.70
N ASP A 79 25.35 -4.37 12.21
CA ASP A 79 25.86 -5.49 11.40
C ASP A 79 24.83 -6.02 10.40
N ASP A 80 23.53 -5.84 10.70
CA ASP A 80 22.42 -6.28 9.87
C ASP A 80 21.54 -5.07 9.48
N LEU A 81 21.51 -4.76 8.19
CA LEU A 81 20.82 -3.61 7.62
C LEU A 81 19.80 -4.08 6.58
N VAL A 82 18.62 -3.45 6.61
CA VAL A 82 17.54 -3.73 5.66
C VAL A 82 17.29 -2.51 4.78
N LEU A 83 17.49 -2.66 3.48
CA LEU A 83 17.10 -1.67 2.48
C LEU A 83 15.66 -1.96 2.02
N LYS A 84 14.77 -0.96 2.09
CA LYS A 84 13.36 -1.09 1.70
C LYS A 84 12.99 -0.08 0.62
N ALA A 85 12.43 -0.56 -0.49
CA ALA A 85 11.87 0.30 -1.51
C ALA A 85 10.62 1.03 -0.98
N GLN A 86 10.59 2.34 -1.21
CA GLN A 86 9.47 3.19 -0.85
C GLN A 86 8.44 3.18 -1.98
N VAL A 87 7.46 2.27 -1.89
CA VAL A 87 6.35 2.15 -2.85
C VAL A 87 5.03 1.96 -2.11
N LEU A 88 3.93 2.48 -2.67
CA LEU A 88 2.57 2.30 -2.13
C LEU A 88 1.97 0.96 -2.59
N ALA A 89 2.70 -0.13 -2.31
CA ALA A 89 2.30 -1.49 -2.66
C ALA A 89 2.78 -2.49 -1.60
N GLY A 90 1.95 -3.50 -1.33
CA GLY A 90 2.34 -4.66 -0.53
C GLY A 90 3.19 -5.66 -1.32
N GLY A 91 3.77 -6.65 -0.63
CA GLY A 91 4.47 -7.77 -1.29
C GLY A 91 5.88 -7.45 -1.82
N ARG A 92 6.48 -6.34 -1.40
CA ARG A 92 7.79 -5.84 -1.85
C ARG A 92 8.91 -6.88 -1.79
N GLY A 93 9.01 -7.64 -0.69
CA GLY A 93 10.04 -8.68 -0.53
C GLY A 93 9.97 -9.85 -1.53
N LYS A 94 8.87 -9.99 -2.28
CA LYS A 94 8.74 -10.97 -3.39
C LYS A 94 8.81 -10.31 -4.77
N GLY A 95 9.06 -9.00 -4.82
CA GLY A 95 9.20 -8.23 -6.05
C GLY A 95 10.51 -8.54 -6.78
N VAL A 96 10.53 -8.25 -8.07
CA VAL A 96 11.69 -8.38 -8.94
C VAL A 96 11.87 -7.05 -9.67
N PHE A 97 13.08 -6.50 -9.64
CA PHE A 97 13.45 -5.31 -10.40
C PHE A 97 13.80 -5.69 -11.84
N GLU A 98 13.63 -4.78 -12.79
CA GLU A 98 13.98 -5.01 -14.20
C GLU A 98 15.46 -5.39 -14.39
N GLY A 99 16.34 -4.91 -13.50
CA GLY A 99 17.76 -5.28 -13.46
C GLY A 99 18.06 -6.68 -12.91
N GLY A 100 17.05 -7.49 -12.60
CA GLY A 100 17.20 -8.87 -12.10
C GLY A 100 17.43 -8.99 -10.59
N LEU A 101 17.42 -7.88 -9.85
CA LEU A 101 17.45 -7.91 -8.39
C LEU A 101 16.13 -8.40 -7.81
N HIS A 102 16.19 -9.13 -6.69
CA HIS A 102 15.04 -9.72 -6.02
C HIS A 102 14.89 -9.14 -4.61
N GLY A 103 13.65 -8.85 -4.22
CA GLY A 103 13.33 -8.26 -2.92
C GLY A 103 13.41 -6.74 -2.95
N GLY A 104 12.26 -6.07 -2.81
CA GLY A 104 12.14 -4.63 -2.62
C GLY A 104 11.65 -4.27 -1.23
#